data_AF-A0A2M7CNP1-F1
#
_entry.id   AF-A0A2M7CNP1-F1
#
_cell.length_a   1.000
_cell.length_b   1.000
_cell.length_c   1.000
_cell.angle_alpha   90.00
_cell.angle_beta   90.00
_cell.angle_gamma   90.00
#
_symmetry.space_group_name_H-M   'P 1'
#
loop_
_entity.id
_entity.type
_entity.pdbx_description
1 polymer ?
#
loop_
_entity_poly.entity_id
_entity_poly.type
_entity_poly.pdbx_seq_one_letter_code
_entity_poly.pdbx_strand_id
1 'polypeptide(L)' 'CETTARSAFVRGFEVFFCADGTATYTKELHRSTLLNLSHGVAIPTVCAEIDFKL' A
#
# COMPACT_ATOMS: atom_id res chain seq x y z
N CYS A 1 -2.90 -7.89 0.85
CA CYS A 1 -3.21 -6.77 1.77
C CYS A 1 -4.02 -5.64 1.14
N GLU A 2 -4.28 -5.63 -0.18
CA GLU A 2 -5.00 -4.53 -0.85
C GLU A 2 -6.42 -4.30 -0.30
N THR A 3 -7.18 -5.38 -0.07
CA THR A 3 -8.54 -5.30 0.49
C THR A 3 -8.57 -4.64 1.88
N THR A 4 -7.57 -4.95 2.73
CA THR A 4 -7.39 -4.30 4.04
C THR A 4 -7.09 -2.82 3.90
N ALA A 5 -6.19 -2.44 2.99
CA ALA A 5 -5.86 -1.04 2.71
C ALA A 5 -7.10 -0.25 2.25
N ARG A 6 -7.92 -0.82 1.36
CA ARG A 6 -9.20 -0.21 0.97
C ARG A 6 -10.17 -0.08 2.13
N SER A 7 -10.28 -1.08 2.99
CA SER A 7 -11.17 -1.00 4.16
C SER A 7 -10.73 0.09 5.14
N ALA A 8 -9.43 0.24 5.37
CA ALA A 8 -8.88 1.30 6.21
C ALA A 8 -9.17 2.69 5.62
N PHE A 9 -8.94 2.88 4.31
CA PHE A 9 -9.27 4.12 3.61
C PHE A 9 -10.76 4.48 3.74
N VAL A 10 -11.67 3.51 3.51
CA VAL A 10 -13.13 3.72 3.63
C VAL A 10 -13.55 4.08 5.06
N ARG A 11 -12.78 3.66 6.07
CA ARG A 11 -13.01 4.02 7.48
C ARG A 11 -12.38 5.36 7.87
N GLY A 12 -11.78 6.10 6.93
CA GLY A 12 -11.19 7.41 7.15
C GLY A 12 -9.77 7.39 7.70
N PHE A 13 -9.07 6.25 7.66
CA PHE A 13 -7.65 6.20 8.02
C PHE A 13 -6.77 6.67 6.87
N GLU A 14 -5.70 7.38 7.19
CA GLU A 14 -4.59 7.58 6.27
C GLU A 14 -3.81 6.27 6.11
N VAL A 15 -3.63 5.82 4.87
CA VAL A 15 -3.06 4.50 4.59
C VAL A 15 -1.68 4.66 3.96
N PHE A 16 -0.65 4.21 4.68
CA PHE A 16 0.69 4.00 4.15
C PHE A 16 0.83 2.53 3.76
N PHE A 17 1.26 2.25 2.53
CA PHE A 17 1.37 0.88 2.02
C PHE A 17 2.82 0.57 1.61
N CYS A 18 3.49 -0.32 2.37
CA CYS A 18 4.86 -0.73 2.09
C CYS A 18 4.95 -1.57 0.81
N ALA A 19 5.55 -1.00 -0.23
CA ALA A 19 5.72 -1.64 -1.52
C ALA A 19 6.75 -2.79 -1.49
N ASP A 20 7.74 -2.70 -0.60
CA ASP A 20 8.80 -3.68 -0.35
C ASP A 20 8.50 -4.64 0.83
N GLY A 21 7.48 -4.32 1.64
CA GLY A 21 7.00 -5.15 2.74
C GLY A 21 5.88 -6.12 2.36
N THR A 22 5.48 -6.18 1.08
CA THR A 22 4.40 -7.05 0.60
C THR A 22 4.80 -7.77 -0.69
N ALA A 23 4.15 -8.89 -0.97
CA ALA A 23 4.37 -9.67 -2.18
C ALA A 23 3.05 -10.29 -2.69
N THR A 24 3.05 -10.66 -3.97
CA THR A 24 1.98 -11.45 -4.61
C THR A 24 2.59 -12.35 -5.69
N TYR A 25 1.77 -13.18 -6.33
CA TYR A 25 2.20 -14.29 -7.20
C TYR A 25 3.08 -13.87 -8.38
N THR A 26 2.87 -12.69 -8.95
CA THR A 26 3.70 -12.18 -10.04
C THR A 26 4.00 -10.70 -9.88
N LYS A 27 5.04 -10.23 -10.57
CA LYS A 27 5.46 -8.83 -10.54
C LYS A 27 4.40 -7.91 -11.16
N GLU A 28 3.68 -8.39 -12.16
CA GLU A 28 2.61 -7.66 -12.85
C GLU A 28 1.44 -7.42 -11.90
N LEU A 29 1.03 -8.45 -11.15
CA LEU A 29 -0.01 -8.32 -10.12
C LEU A 29 0.45 -7.36 -9.02
N HIS A 30 1.70 -7.46 -8.56
CA HIS A 30 2.25 -6.58 -7.54
C HIS A 30 2.20 -5.11 -7.95
N ARG A 31 2.70 -4.81 -9.16
CA ARG A 31 2.70 -3.45 -9.71
C ARG A 31 1.29 -2.93 -9.95
N SER A 32 0.38 -3.78 -10.43
CA SER A 32 -1.02 -3.39 -10.66
C SER A 32 -1.73 -3.00 -9.36
N THR A 33 -1.50 -3.75 -8.28
CA THR A 33 -2.00 -3.41 -6.95
C THR A 33 -1.45 -2.07 -6.47
N LEU A 34 -0.13 -1.85 -6.56
CA LEU A 34 0.48 -0.59 -6.13
C LEU A 34 -0.05 0.61 -6.94
N LEU A 35 -0.20 0.47 -8.25
CA LEU A 35 -0.76 1.53 -9.11
C LEU A 35 -2.20 1.88 -8.71
N ASN A 36 -3.06 0.88 -8.54
CA ASN A 36 -4.46 1.10 -8.15
C ASN A 36 -4.56 1.76 -6.76
N LEU A 37 -3.76 1.30 -5.79
CA LEU A 37 -3.73 1.90 -4.46
C LEU A 37 -3.23 3.36 -4.49
N SER A 38 -2.19 3.64 -5.28
CA SER A 38 -1.58 4.98 -5.38
C SER A 38 -2.50 6.03 -6.00
N HIS A 39 -3.54 5.63 -6.74
CA HIS A 39 -4.47 6.54 -7.41
C HIS A 39 -5.45 7.25 -6.45
N GLY A 40 -5.34 7.01 -5.13
CA GLY A 40 -6.12 7.74 -4.13
C GLY A 40 -6.64 6.90 -2.98
N VAL A 41 -6.15 5.67 -2.82
CA VAL A 41 -6.51 4.81 -1.67
C VAL A 41 -5.42 4.82 -0.61
N ALA A 42 -4.15 4.80 -1.03
CA ALA A 42 -3.01 4.72 -0.14
C ALA A 42 -1.79 5.45 -0.71
N ILE A 43 -0.87 5.81 0.18
CA ILE A 43 0.45 6.37 -0.13
C ILE A 43 1.45 5.20 -0.20
N PRO A 44 1.97 4.86 -1.39
CA PRO A 44 3.04 3.87 -1.49
C PRO A 44 4.29 4.40 -0.80
N THR A 45 4.94 3.55 -0.02
CA THR A 45 6.18 3.88 0.69
C THR A 45 7.05 2.62 0.78
N VAL A 46 8.25 2.74 1.32
CA VAL A 46 9.11 1.60 1.65
C VAL A 46 9.22 1.44 3.16
N CYS A 47 9.46 0.23 3.65
CA CYS A 47 9.54 -0.05 5.09
C CYS A 47 10.52 0.90 5.81
N ALA A 48 11.66 1.20 5.18
CA ALA A 48 12.64 2.12 5.74
C ALA A 48 12.10 3.54 5.95
N GLU A 49 11.21 4.04 5.07
CA GLU A 49 10.63 5.38 5.20
C GLU A 49 9.58 5.46 6.32
N ILE A 50 8.91 4.35 6.65
CA ILE A 50 7.94 4.30 7.75
C ILE A 50 8.65 4.37 9.10
N ASP A 51 9.78 3.68 9.25
CA ASP A 51 10.55 3.66 10.50
C ASP A 51 10.99 5.07 10.94
N PHE A 52 11.20 5.98 9.98
CA PHE A 52 11.55 7.38 10.27
C PHE A 52 10.34 8.33 10.42
N LYS A 53 9.11 7.87 10.15
CA LYS A 53 7.88 8.67 10.24
C LYS A 53 7.05 8.41 11.50
N LEU A 54 7.35 7.35 12.24
CA LEU A 54 6.73 6.97 13.51
C LEU A 54 7.66 7.30 14.69
#